data_AF-A0A8S0T486-F1
#
_entry.id   AF-A0A8S0T486-F1
#
_cell.length_a   1.000
_cell.length_b   1.000
_cell.length_c   1.000
_cell.angle_alpha   90.00
_cell.angle_beta   90.00
_cell.angle_gamma   90.00
#
_symmetry.space_group_name_H-M   'P 1'
#
loop_
_entity.id
_entity.type
_entity.pdbx_description
1 polymer ?
#
loop_
_entity_poly.entity_id
_entity_poly.type
_entity_poly.pdbx_seq_one_letter_code
_entity_poly.pdbx_strand_id
1 'polypeptide(L)'
;MDPVLRPKTHLGHATFHTKIQTNCILPLSRVFLSAHLFYAPAHTEGVWKAAREKMKTILSSETMELPDGVNIKVKAKVIEVEGPRGKLTRDFKHLNLDFQLITDEETGKRKLKVDAWFGSRKTTAAIRTALSHVNNLITGVTKGYRYKMRFVYAHFPINASITNGSKSIEIRNFLGEKKVRKVEMLDGVSILRSEKVKDELILDGNDIELVSRSCALINQKCHVKNKDIRKFLDGIYVSEKGTIVEEE
;
A
#
# COMPACT_ATOMS: atom_id res chain seq x y z
N MET A 1 49.30 52.35 4.37
CA MET A 1 48.22 53.33 4.57
C MET A 1 47.16 52.64 5.42
N ASP A 2 47.26 52.80 6.73
CA ASP A 2 46.15 52.58 7.68
C ASP A 2 45.24 53.82 7.67
N PRO A 3 44.10 53.87 8.39
CA PRO A 3 43.07 52.85 8.72
C PRO A 3 41.65 53.46 8.56
N VAL A 4 40.57 52.75 8.98
CA VAL A 4 39.45 53.26 9.83
C VAL A 4 38.30 52.22 9.99
N LEU A 5 38.21 51.69 11.22
CA LEU A 5 37.03 51.44 12.11
C LEU A 5 35.93 50.37 11.81
N ARG A 6 36.10 49.15 12.39
CA ARG A 6 35.36 48.42 13.52
C ARG A 6 33.93 48.87 13.98
N PRO A 7 33.18 48.16 14.91
CA PRO A 7 33.18 46.74 15.41
C PRO A 7 31.81 46.10 15.87
N LYS A 8 31.88 44.88 16.47
CA LYS A 8 31.00 44.16 17.47
C LYS A 8 29.98 43.15 16.87
N THR A 9 29.85 41.90 17.33
CA THR A 9 29.88 41.32 18.69
C THR A 9 30.31 39.83 18.71
N HIS A 10 31.22 39.47 19.62
CA HIS A 10 31.42 38.12 20.17
C HIS A 10 31.12 38.21 21.67
N LEU A 11 30.28 37.34 22.21
CA LEU A 11 30.07 37.14 23.66
C LEU A 11 29.59 35.70 23.88
N GLY A 12 30.52 34.80 24.19
CA GLY A 12 30.26 33.47 24.76
C GLY A 12 31.05 33.36 26.05
N HIS A 13 30.43 33.75 27.16
CA HIS A 13 30.94 33.58 28.53
C HIS A 13 30.59 32.15 28.98
N ALA A 14 31.58 31.34 29.36
CA ALA A 14 32.07 31.16 30.73
C ALA A 14 31.65 29.80 31.31
N THR A 15 32.58 28.85 31.21
CA THR A 15 32.74 27.71 32.12
C THR A 15 32.94 28.19 33.55
N PHE A 16 32.18 27.65 34.51
CA PHE A 16 32.63 27.59 35.90
C PHE A 16 32.42 26.20 36.47
N HIS A 17 33.57 25.57 36.67
CA HIS A 17 33.84 24.46 37.56
C HIS A 17 33.68 24.95 39.00
N THR A 18 32.88 24.27 39.82
CA THR A 18 33.21 24.11 41.25
C THR A 18 33.06 22.66 41.63
N LYS A 19 34.05 22.21 42.41
CA LYS A 19 34.38 20.84 42.73
C LYS A 19 34.42 20.81 44.27
N ILE A 20 34.03 19.66 44.84
CA ILE A 20 34.50 19.09 46.12
C ILE A 20 33.84 19.65 47.41
N GLN A 21 33.12 18.78 48.13
CA GLN A 21 33.49 18.19 49.43
C GLN A 21 32.31 17.36 49.99
N THR A 22 32.34 16.03 49.87
CA THR A 22 32.88 15.00 50.81
C THR A 22 31.93 14.64 51.95
N ASN A 23 31.65 13.33 52.04
CA ASN A 23 31.52 12.51 53.25
C ASN A 23 30.33 12.83 54.19
N CYS A 24 29.63 11.91 54.84
CA CYS A 24 29.71 10.46 54.98
C CYS A 24 28.57 10.05 55.94
N ILE A 25 28.25 8.76 55.98
CA ILE A 25 27.68 8.02 57.13
C ILE A 25 26.15 8.06 57.34
N LEU A 26 25.54 6.92 56.96
CA LEU A 26 24.28 6.34 57.46
C LEU A 26 24.30 6.17 59.00
N PRO A 27 23.15 6.06 59.69
CA PRO A 27 22.59 4.72 59.86
C PRO A 27 21.05 4.62 59.90
N LEU A 28 20.63 3.41 59.51
CA LEU A 28 19.45 2.65 59.90
C LEU A 28 18.44 3.31 60.86
N SER A 29 17.19 3.35 60.39
CA SER A 29 16.01 2.71 61.00
C SER A 29 14.77 3.58 60.77
N ARG A 30 13.84 3.12 59.93
CA ARG A 30 12.40 3.33 60.15
C ARG A 30 11.55 2.52 59.17
N VAL A 31 11.06 1.42 59.72
CA VAL A 31 9.63 1.09 59.76
C VAL A 31 8.92 0.99 58.41
N PHE A 32 8.80 -0.28 57.99
CA PHE A 32 7.64 -0.84 57.30
C PHE A 32 6.34 -0.12 57.71
N LEU A 33 5.64 0.54 56.78
CA LEU A 33 4.19 0.61 56.81
C LEU A 33 3.61 0.97 55.44
N SER A 34 2.82 0.04 54.91
CA SER A 34 1.67 0.24 54.03
C SER A 34 1.88 0.83 52.63
N ALA A 35 2.29 -0.03 51.70
CA ALA A 35 1.87 0.09 50.30
C ALA A 35 0.39 -0.32 50.20
N HIS A 36 -0.51 0.60 50.55
CA HIS A 36 -1.92 0.49 50.19
C HIS A 36 -2.11 0.99 48.76
N LEU A 37 -2.44 0.04 47.89
CA LEU A 37 -3.28 0.17 46.69
C LEU A 37 -3.49 1.60 46.15
N PHE A 38 -2.81 1.91 45.06
CA PHE A 38 -3.49 2.54 43.92
C PHE A 38 -3.35 1.61 42.71
N TYR A 39 -4.00 0.44 42.83
CA TYR A 39 -4.31 -0.40 41.67
C TYR A 39 -5.44 0.31 40.93
N ALA A 40 -5.10 1.09 39.90
CA ALA A 40 -6.10 1.61 38.98
C ALA A 40 -6.88 0.41 38.43
N PRO A 41 -8.21 0.32 38.66
CA PRO A 41 -8.95 -0.87 38.30
C PRO A 41 -8.92 -1.04 36.78
N ALA A 42 -8.41 -2.18 36.31
CA ALA A 42 -8.49 -2.66 34.92
C ALA A 42 -9.94 -2.65 34.36
N HIS A 43 -10.93 -2.48 35.23
CA HIS A 43 -12.33 -2.24 34.90
C HIS A 43 -12.59 -0.91 34.16
N THR A 44 -11.71 0.09 34.30
CA THR A 44 -11.89 1.39 33.63
C THR A 44 -11.48 1.33 32.15
N GLU A 45 -10.39 0.67 31.79
CA GLU A 45 -9.98 0.53 30.38
C GLU A 45 -11.06 -0.17 29.52
N GLY A 46 -11.74 -1.17 30.07
CA GLY A 46 -12.85 -1.85 29.40
C GLY A 46 -14.06 -0.93 29.15
N VAL A 47 -14.39 -0.07 30.11
CA VAL A 47 -15.51 0.88 30.01
C VAL A 47 -15.17 2.02 29.04
N TRP A 48 -13.93 2.53 29.04
CA TRP A 48 -13.47 3.53 28.07
C TRP A 48 -13.32 2.95 26.65
N LYS A 49 -12.89 1.68 26.50
CA LYS A 49 -12.91 0.98 25.20
C LYS A 49 -14.34 0.78 24.69
N ALA A 50 -15.27 0.35 25.55
CA ALA A 50 -16.67 0.17 25.19
C ALA A 50 -17.38 1.49 24.83
N ALA A 51 -17.06 2.59 25.52
CA ALA A 51 -17.56 3.92 25.17
C ALA A 51 -16.99 4.43 23.83
N ARG A 52 -15.72 4.14 23.54
CA ARG A 52 -15.07 4.48 22.26
C ARG A 52 -15.58 3.65 21.07
N GLU A 53 -16.12 2.46 21.32
CA GLU A 53 -16.79 1.63 20.31
C GLU A 53 -18.23 2.09 20.02
N LYS A 54 -18.86 2.80 20.95
CA LYS A 54 -20.24 3.31 20.84
C LYS A 54 -20.38 4.64 20.10
N MET A 55 -19.29 5.37 19.86
CA MET A 55 -19.35 6.59 19.05
C MET A 55 -19.47 6.25 17.56
N LYS A 56 -20.67 6.46 17.02
CA LYS A 56 -20.93 6.46 15.58
C LYS A 56 -20.89 7.89 15.08
N THR A 57 -20.06 8.16 14.08
CA THR A 57 -20.10 9.46 13.40
C THR A 57 -21.38 9.50 12.57
N ILE A 58 -22.15 10.59 12.72
CA ILE A 58 -23.46 10.72 12.06
C ILE A 58 -23.30 10.69 10.53
N LEU A 59 -22.35 11.48 10.02
CA LEU A 59 -21.99 11.51 8.61
C LEU A 59 -20.47 11.56 8.49
N SER A 60 -19.91 10.66 7.70
CA SER A 60 -18.53 10.76 7.23
C SER A 60 -18.57 10.82 5.71
N SER A 61 -18.03 11.88 5.13
CA SER A 61 -18.03 12.12 3.70
C SER A 61 -16.62 12.38 3.20
N GLU A 62 -16.26 11.80 2.07
CA GLU A 62 -15.01 12.09 1.37
C GLU A 62 -15.31 12.32 -0.11
N THR A 63 -14.57 13.22 -0.73
CA THR A 63 -14.77 13.59 -2.14
C THR A 63 -13.50 13.36 -2.93
N MET A 64 -13.67 13.07 -4.22
CA MET A 64 -12.56 12.80 -5.13
C MET A 64 -12.84 13.45 -6.48
N GLU A 65 -11.84 14.14 -7.02
CA GLU A 65 -11.93 14.80 -8.31
C GLU A 65 -11.72 13.80 -9.45
N LEU A 66 -12.51 13.92 -10.51
CA LEU A 66 -12.39 13.06 -11.69
C LEU A 66 -11.56 13.77 -12.77
N PRO A 67 -10.58 13.08 -13.39
CA PRO A 67 -9.81 13.66 -14.48
C PRO A 67 -10.66 13.75 -15.76
N ASP A 68 -10.29 14.69 -16.63
CA ASP A 68 -10.95 14.92 -17.91
C ASP A 68 -10.76 13.70 -18.85
N GLY A 69 -11.80 13.35 -19.61
CA GLY A 69 -11.77 12.23 -20.56
C GLY A 69 -12.15 10.86 -19.97
N VAL A 70 -12.56 10.79 -18.70
CA VAL A 70 -13.08 9.56 -18.08
C VAL A 70 -14.57 9.71 -17.77
N ASN A 71 -15.37 8.74 -18.21
CA ASN A 71 -16.80 8.70 -17.93
C ASN A 71 -17.10 7.68 -16.83
N ILE A 72 -17.72 8.13 -15.75
CA ILE A 72 -18.08 7.26 -14.61
C ILE A 72 -19.60 7.18 -14.51
N LYS A 73 -20.12 5.95 -14.48
CA LYS A 73 -21.54 5.67 -14.22
C LYS A 73 -21.64 4.94 -12.89
N VAL A 74 -22.53 5.42 -12.03
CA VAL A 74 -22.81 4.81 -10.73
C VAL A 74 -24.26 4.34 -10.72
N LYS A 75 -24.48 3.04 -10.61
CA LYS A 75 -25.82 2.43 -10.52
C LYS A 75 -25.86 1.42 -9.39
N ALA A 76 -26.72 1.62 -8.40
CA ALA A 76 -26.92 0.66 -7.29
C ALA A 76 -25.60 0.18 -6.63
N LYS A 77 -24.66 1.10 -6.37
CA LYS A 77 -23.31 0.84 -5.81
C LYS A 77 -22.39 0.00 -6.72
N VAL A 78 -22.75 -0.17 -7.99
CA VAL A 78 -21.87 -0.66 -9.05
C VAL A 78 -21.30 0.56 -9.78
N ILE A 79 -19.97 0.60 -9.89
CA ILE A 79 -19.25 1.68 -10.54
C ILE A 79 -18.69 1.14 -11.85
N GLU A 80 -19.09 1.76 -12.95
CA GLU A 80 -18.56 1.52 -14.28
C GLU A 80 -17.70 2.72 -14.67
N VAL A 81 -16.47 2.47 -15.07
CA VAL A 81 -15.51 3.48 -15.51
C VAL A 81 -15.17 3.19 -16.97
N GLU A 82 -15.44 4.14 -17.85
CA GLU A 82 -15.12 4.09 -19.27
C GLU A 82 -14.00 5.10 -19.56
N GLY A 83 -12.95 4.63 -20.23
CA GLY A 83 -11.84 5.46 -20.65
C GLY A 83 -11.26 5.01 -22.00
N PRO A 84 -10.15 5.61 -22.46
CA PRO A 84 -9.60 5.36 -23.78
C PRO A 84 -9.15 3.91 -23.99
N ARG A 85 -8.66 3.23 -22.95
CA ARG A 85 -8.15 1.84 -23.04
C ARG A 85 -9.22 0.77 -22.88
N GLY A 86 -10.44 1.14 -22.49
CA GLY A 86 -11.54 0.20 -22.29
C GLY A 86 -12.49 0.58 -21.17
N LYS A 87 -13.27 -0.42 -20.72
CA LYS A 87 -14.29 -0.28 -19.69
C LYS A 87 -14.00 -1.24 -18.54
N LEU A 88 -14.07 -0.76 -17.31
CA LEU A 88 -13.95 -1.58 -16.11
C LEU A 88 -15.18 -1.39 -15.24
N THR A 89 -15.64 -2.48 -14.63
CA THR A 89 -16.84 -2.49 -13.77
C THR A 89 -16.48 -3.09 -12.43
N ARG A 90 -16.99 -2.50 -11.34
CA ARG A 90 -16.75 -2.99 -9.99
C ARG A 90 -17.94 -2.82 -9.06
N ASP A 91 -18.20 -3.87 -8.28
CA ASP A 91 -19.32 -3.95 -7.36
C ASP A 91 -18.91 -3.58 -5.92
N PHE A 92 -19.57 -2.57 -5.34
CA PHE A 92 -19.39 -2.16 -3.93
C PHE A 92 -20.62 -2.47 -3.06
N LYS A 93 -21.52 -3.35 -3.51
CA LYS A 93 -22.75 -3.73 -2.78
C LYS A 93 -22.52 -4.28 -1.37
N HIS A 94 -21.35 -4.87 -1.13
CA HIS A 94 -20.96 -5.41 0.18
C HIS A 94 -20.65 -4.30 1.21
N LEU A 95 -20.43 -3.07 0.77
CA LEU A 95 -20.18 -1.92 1.63
C LEU A 95 -21.46 -1.10 1.79
N ASN A 96 -21.78 -0.74 3.04
CA ASN A 96 -22.86 0.19 3.31
C ASN A 96 -22.39 1.65 3.14
N LEU A 97 -22.09 2.02 1.89
CA LEU A 97 -21.68 3.36 1.48
C LEU A 97 -22.62 3.90 0.41
N ASP A 98 -22.83 5.21 0.41
CA ASP A 98 -23.63 5.89 -0.60
C ASP A 98 -22.71 6.67 -1.54
N PHE A 99 -22.87 6.44 -2.83
CA PHE A 99 -22.06 7.04 -3.89
C PHE A 99 -22.90 8.08 -4.62
N GLN A 100 -22.39 9.31 -4.71
CA GLN A 100 -23.05 10.42 -5.39
C GLN A 100 -22.07 11.07 -6.36
N LEU A 101 -22.53 11.30 -7.59
CA LEU A 101 -21.81 12.13 -8.55
C LEU A 101 -22.30 13.57 -8.37
N ILE A 102 -21.41 14.42 -7.89
CA ILE A 102 -21.66 15.85 -7.73
C ILE A 102 -20.96 16.58 -8.87
N THR A 103 -21.64 17.56 -9.43
CA THR A 103 -21.02 18.51 -10.36
C THR A 103 -20.91 19.82 -9.61
N ASP A 104 -19.69 20.33 -9.45
CA ASP A 104 -19.52 21.64 -8.84
C ASP A 104 -19.91 22.72 -9.85
N GLU A 105 -20.87 23.56 -9.50
CA GLU A 105 -21.39 24.61 -10.37
C GLU A 105 -20.34 25.69 -10.66
N GLU A 106 -19.36 25.89 -9.78
CA GLU A 106 -18.32 26.92 -9.91
C GLU A 106 -17.13 26.49 -10.80
N THR A 107 -16.82 25.20 -10.88
CA THR A 107 -15.65 24.70 -11.65
C THR A 107 -16.04 23.81 -12.82
N GLY A 108 -17.32 23.38 -12.92
CA GLY A 108 -17.80 22.44 -13.93
C GLY A 108 -17.19 21.04 -13.82
N LYS A 109 -16.34 20.79 -12.80
CA LYS A 109 -15.63 19.53 -12.61
C LYS A 109 -16.54 18.52 -11.91
N ARG A 110 -16.49 17.28 -12.39
CA ARG A 110 -17.24 16.17 -11.78
C ARG A 110 -16.47 15.64 -10.58
N LYS A 111 -17.13 15.54 -9.44
CA LYS A 111 -16.59 14.97 -8.21
C LYS A 111 -17.40 13.75 -7.80
N LEU A 112 -16.70 12.70 -7.38
CA LEU A 112 -17.32 11.55 -6.73
C LEU A 112 -17.32 11.78 -5.23
N LYS A 113 -18.51 11.90 -4.64
CA LYS A 113 -18.71 11.94 -3.20
C LYS A 113 -19.12 10.57 -2.69
N VAL A 114 -18.48 10.13 -1.61
CA VAL A 114 -18.79 8.88 -0.92
C VAL A 114 -19.15 9.19 0.52
N ASP A 115 -20.37 8.82 0.90
CA ASP A 115 -20.93 9.09 2.21
C ASP A 115 -21.15 7.78 2.99
N ALA A 116 -20.84 7.82 4.29
CA ALA A 116 -21.22 6.79 5.25
C ALA A 116 -22.08 7.40 6.36
N TRP A 117 -23.33 6.96 6.45
CA TRP A 117 -24.25 7.34 7.51
C TRP A 117 -24.10 6.44 8.73
N PHE A 118 -24.08 7.04 9.92
CA PHE A 118 -23.95 6.34 11.20
C PHE A 118 -22.78 5.35 11.23
N GLY A 119 -21.65 5.79 10.66
CA GLY A 119 -20.47 4.96 10.46
C GLY A 119 -19.81 4.58 11.78
N SER A 120 -19.58 3.28 11.97
CA SER A 120 -18.53 2.78 12.87
C SER A 120 -17.14 3.12 12.31
N ARG A 121 -16.09 3.06 13.13
CA ARG A 121 -14.70 3.25 12.65
C ARG A 121 -14.36 2.38 11.44
N LYS A 122 -14.86 1.13 11.38
CA LYS A 122 -14.61 0.20 10.28
C LYS A 122 -15.27 0.66 8.98
N THR A 123 -16.51 1.15 9.06
CA THR A 123 -17.25 1.63 7.89
C THR A 123 -16.72 2.98 7.38
N THR A 124 -16.29 3.88 8.28
CA THR A 124 -15.64 5.13 7.87
C THR A 124 -14.32 4.87 7.15
N ALA A 125 -13.53 3.88 7.59
CA ALA A 125 -12.29 3.49 6.90
C ALA A 125 -12.56 2.93 5.48
N ALA A 126 -13.72 2.30 5.26
CA ALA A 126 -14.09 1.74 3.96
C ALA A 126 -14.32 2.82 2.88
N ILE A 127 -14.63 4.06 3.27
CA ILE A 127 -14.76 5.20 2.34
C ILE A 127 -13.47 5.37 1.53
N ARG A 128 -12.33 5.47 2.23
CA ARG A 128 -11.01 5.63 1.60
C ARG A 128 -10.63 4.42 0.75
N THR A 129 -11.00 3.21 1.18
CA THR A 129 -10.79 2.00 0.39
C THR A 129 -11.57 2.05 -0.93
N ALA A 130 -12.85 2.43 -0.88
CA ALA A 130 -13.68 2.58 -2.08
C ALA A 130 -13.09 3.64 -3.03
N LEU A 131 -12.71 4.82 -2.52
CA LEU A 131 -12.06 5.86 -3.32
C LEU A 131 -10.75 5.38 -3.96
N SER A 132 -9.94 4.65 -3.21
CA SER A 132 -8.69 4.08 -3.73
C SER A 132 -8.94 3.07 -4.85
N HIS A 133 -9.98 2.24 -4.73
CA HIS A 133 -10.37 1.34 -5.81
C HIS A 133 -10.84 2.11 -7.05
N VAL A 134 -11.63 3.18 -6.91
CA VAL A 134 -12.06 3.99 -8.06
C VAL A 134 -10.87 4.69 -8.71
N ASN A 135 -9.93 5.25 -7.94
CA ASN A 135 -8.68 5.81 -8.46
C ASN A 135 -7.87 4.78 -9.27
N ASN A 136 -7.82 3.53 -8.80
CA ASN A 136 -7.16 2.46 -9.52
C ASN A 136 -7.88 2.11 -10.83
N LEU A 137 -9.21 2.11 -10.85
CA LEU A 137 -9.98 1.91 -12.08
C LEU A 137 -9.71 3.05 -13.09
N ILE A 138 -9.69 4.30 -12.64
CA ILE A 138 -9.41 5.48 -13.46
C ILE A 138 -8.01 5.41 -14.07
N THR A 139 -6.99 5.15 -13.25
CA THR A 139 -5.60 5.01 -13.73
C THR A 139 -5.42 3.80 -14.64
N GLY A 140 -6.16 2.72 -14.40
CA GLY A 140 -6.21 1.54 -15.27
C GLY A 140 -6.76 1.80 -16.67
N VAL A 141 -7.87 2.55 -16.79
CA VAL A 141 -8.47 2.86 -18.10
C VAL A 141 -7.75 3.97 -18.87
N THR A 142 -6.99 4.83 -18.18
CA THR A 142 -6.21 5.92 -18.80
C THR A 142 -4.81 5.45 -19.16
N LYS A 143 -4.02 5.03 -18.17
CA LYS A 143 -2.60 4.71 -18.32
C LYS A 143 -2.33 3.20 -18.45
N GLY A 144 -3.15 2.37 -17.81
CA GLY A 144 -2.95 0.92 -17.70
C GLY A 144 -1.75 0.55 -16.81
N TYR A 145 -1.72 -0.69 -16.33
CA TYR A 145 -0.72 -1.17 -15.37
C TYR A 145 0.30 -2.10 -16.02
N ARG A 146 1.56 -1.91 -15.66
CA ARG A 146 2.70 -2.73 -16.09
C ARG A 146 3.49 -3.19 -14.88
N TYR A 147 3.53 -4.51 -14.66
CA TYR A 147 4.34 -5.11 -13.61
C TYR A 147 5.52 -5.84 -14.25
N LYS A 148 6.73 -5.48 -13.84
CA LYS A 148 7.95 -6.18 -14.25
C LYS A 148 8.28 -7.23 -13.20
N MET A 149 8.52 -8.44 -13.64
CA MET A 149 8.97 -9.55 -12.81
C MET A 149 10.33 -10.03 -13.30
N ARG A 150 11.24 -10.34 -12.38
CA ARG A 150 12.58 -10.85 -12.70
C ARG A 150 12.78 -12.26 -12.18
N PHE A 151 13.47 -13.08 -12.96
CA PHE A 151 13.89 -14.41 -12.52
C PHE A 151 15.18 -14.29 -11.72
N VAL A 152 15.20 -14.90 -10.54
CA VAL A 152 16.38 -15.02 -9.68
C VAL A 152 16.73 -16.50 -9.58
N TYR A 153 18.00 -16.83 -9.85
CA TYR A 153 18.51 -18.20 -9.78
C TYR A 153 20.00 -18.18 -9.43
N ALA A 154 20.47 -19.21 -8.72
CA ALA A 154 21.90 -19.38 -8.43
C ALA A 154 22.61 -20.29 -9.46
N HIS A 155 22.14 -21.53 -9.61
CA HIS A 155 22.85 -22.55 -10.42
C HIS A 155 22.04 -23.04 -11.61
N PHE A 156 20.75 -23.30 -11.44
CA PHE A 156 19.89 -23.81 -12.51
C PHE A 156 19.14 -22.65 -13.18
N PRO A 157 19.43 -22.32 -14.45
CA PRO A 157 18.71 -21.25 -15.14
C PRO A 157 17.25 -21.64 -15.35
N ILE A 158 16.34 -20.75 -14.97
CA ILE A 158 14.90 -20.94 -15.06
C ILE A 158 14.45 -20.64 -16.50
N ASN A 159 13.73 -21.56 -17.13
CA ASN A 159 13.15 -21.31 -18.45
C ASN A 159 11.65 -21.03 -18.33
N ALA A 160 11.24 -19.83 -18.77
CA ALA A 160 9.84 -19.47 -18.91
C ALA A 160 9.44 -19.46 -20.39
N SER A 161 8.44 -20.25 -20.76
CA SER A 161 7.83 -20.24 -22.09
C SER A 161 6.40 -19.72 -22.02
N ILE A 162 6.13 -18.66 -22.78
CA ILE A 162 4.78 -18.09 -22.90
C ILE A 162 4.00 -18.98 -23.88
N THR A 163 2.83 -19.45 -23.47
CA THR A 163 1.97 -20.38 -24.23
C THR A 163 0.57 -19.80 -24.36
N ASN A 164 -0.19 -20.23 -25.37
CA ASN A 164 -1.57 -19.79 -25.63
C ASN A 164 -1.70 -18.27 -25.86
N GLY A 165 -0.84 -17.70 -26.72
CA GLY A 165 -0.94 -16.30 -27.15
C GLY A 165 -0.95 -15.31 -25.98
N SER A 166 0.02 -15.41 -25.08
CA SER A 166 0.22 -14.53 -23.91
C SER A 166 -0.71 -14.70 -22.71
N LYS A 167 -1.55 -15.74 -22.68
CA LYS A 167 -2.47 -16.01 -21.55
C LYS A 167 -1.96 -17.01 -20.51
N SER A 168 -0.94 -17.80 -20.84
CA SER A 168 -0.38 -18.79 -19.91
C SER A 168 1.13 -18.82 -19.96
N ILE A 169 1.76 -19.15 -18.84
CA ILE A 169 3.19 -19.29 -18.71
C ILE A 169 3.54 -20.69 -18.19
N GLU A 170 4.50 -21.32 -18.84
CA GLU A 170 5.09 -22.57 -18.39
C GLU A 170 6.50 -22.30 -17.87
N ILE A 171 6.76 -22.73 -16.65
CA ILE A 171 8.04 -22.56 -15.98
C ILE A 171 8.68 -23.93 -15.87
N ARG A 172 9.87 -24.06 -16.44
CA ARG A 172 10.65 -25.30 -16.53
C ARG A 172 12.01 -25.11 -15.85
N ASN A 173 12.59 -26.22 -15.40
CA ASN A 173 13.91 -26.26 -14.78
C ASN A 173 14.04 -25.43 -13.49
N PHE A 174 12.92 -25.19 -12.78
CA PHE A 174 12.95 -24.50 -11.50
C PHE A 174 13.66 -25.37 -10.45
N LEU A 175 14.77 -24.88 -9.89
CA LEU A 175 15.62 -25.60 -8.93
C LEU A 175 16.15 -26.97 -9.46
N GLY A 176 16.20 -27.15 -10.78
CA GLY A 176 16.57 -28.42 -11.42
C GLY A 176 15.45 -29.46 -11.48
N GLU A 177 14.20 -29.10 -11.16
CA GLU A 177 13.06 -30.00 -11.28
C GLU A 177 12.70 -30.27 -12.76
N LYS A 178 12.39 -31.54 -13.07
CA LYS A 178 11.84 -31.94 -14.38
C LYS A 178 10.35 -31.59 -14.54
N LYS A 179 9.67 -31.24 -13.46
CA LYS A 179 8.24 -30.92 -13.46
C LYS A 179 8.00 -29.55 -14.07
N VAL A 180 7.10 -29.48 -15.05
CA VAL A 180 6.64 -28.22 -15.64
C VAL A 180 5.59 -27.59 -14.73
N ARG A 181 5.79 -26.32 -14.36
CA ARG A 181 4.82 -25.55 -13.57
C ARG A 181 4.08 -24.61 -14.52
N LYS A 182 2.82 -24.93 -14.82
CA LYS A 182 1.93 -24.09 -15.65
C LYS A 182 1.17 -23.11 -14.75
N VAL A 183 1.09 -21.85 -15.17
CA VAL A 183 0.26 -20.82 -14.55
C VAL A 183 -0.59 -20.17 -15.63
N GLU A 184 -1.90 -20.15 -15.40
CA GLU A 184 -2.88 -19.50 -16.25
C GLU A 184 -3.15 -18.11 -15.69
N MET A 185 -3.13 -17.10 -16.57
CA MET A 185 -3.42 -15.73 -16.18
C MET A 185 -4.92 -15.48 -16.12
N LEU A 186 -5.28 -14.42 -15.41
CA LEU A 186 -6.66 -13.94 -15.36
C LEU A 186 -7.00 -13.17 -16.64
N ASP A 187 -8.30 -13.02 -16.89
CA ASP A 187 -8.80 -12.36 -18.09
C ASP A 187 -8.36 -10.90 -18.18
N GLY A 188 -7.98 -10.47 -19.38
CA GLY A 188 -7.53 -9.10 -19.63
C GLY A 188 -6.09 -8.79 -19.20
N VAL A 189 -5.32 -9.81 -18.77
CA VAL A 189 -3.88 -9.68 -18.49
C VAL A 189 -3.07 -10.37 -19.59
N SER A 190 -2.12 -9.66 -20.16
CA SER A 190 -1.20 -10.17 -21.18
C SER A 190 0.22 -10.30 -20.63
N ILE A 191 0.88 -11.41 -20.96
CA ILE A 191 2.28 -11.65 -20.63
C ILE A 191 3.17 -11.37 -21.84
N LEU A 192 4.21 -10.58 -21.63
CA LEU A 192 5.25 -10.29 -22.60
C LEU A 192 6.62 -10.64 -22.01
N ARG A 193 7.55 -11.10 -22.85
CA ARG A 193 8.96 -11.21 -22.48
C ARG A 193 9.65 -9.91 -22.85
N SER A 194 10.41 -9.34 -21.91
CA SER A 194 11.18 -8.12 -22.18
C SER A 194 12.30 -8.41 -23.17
N GLU A 195 12.44 -7.57 -24.20
CA GLU A 195 13.54 -7.67 -25.17
C GLU A 195 14.81 -6.97 -24.66
N LYS A 196 14.62 -5.92 -23.85
CA LYS A 196 15.71 -5.06 -23.37
C LYS A 196 16.54 -5.72 -22.26
N VAL A 197 15.88 -6.47 -21.40
CA VAL A 197 16.50 -7.07 -20.21
C VAL A 197 16.29 -8.58 -20.26
N LYS A 198 17.41 -9.31 -20.21
CA LYS A 198 17.37 -10.77 -20.07
C LYS A 198 16.73 -11.14 -18.73
N ASP A 199 16.00 -12.24 -18.72
CA ASP A 199 15.42 -12.81 -17.52
C ASP A 199 14.40 -11.86 -16.85
N GLU A 200 13.59 -11.18 -17.67
CA GLU A 200 12.48 -10.34 -17.25
C GLU A 200 11.18 -10.72 -17.97
N LEU A 201 10.09 -10.71 -17.20
CA LEU A 201 8.72 -10.93 -17.64
C LEU A 201 7.91 -9.68 -17.34
N ILE A 202 7.13 -9.23 -18.32
CA ILE A 202 6.28 -8.05 -18.20
C ILE A 202 4.82 -8.53 -18.21
N LEU A 203 4.05 -8.14 -17.20
CA LEU A 203 2.61 -8.36 -17.16
C LEU A 203 1.91 -7.02 -17.34
N ASP A 204 1.15 -6.93 -18.43
CA ASP A 204 0.38 -5.75 -18.80
C ASP A 204 -1.12 -6.05 -18.62
N GLY A 205 -1.87 -5.07 -18.12
CA GLY A 205 -3.32 -5.16 -18.02
C GLY A 205 -3.96 -3.87 -17.56
N ASN A 206 -5.30 -3.79 -17.69
CA ASN A 206 -6.04 -2.59 -17.32
C ASN A 206 -6.48 -2.61 -15.85
N ASP A 207 -6.76 -3.78 -15.25
CA ASP A 207 -7.14 -3.90 -13.85
C ASP A 207 -5.94 -4.32 -12.97
N ILE A 208 -5.60 -3.48 -11.99
CA ILE A 208 -4.51 -3.73 -11.03
C ILE A 208 -4.69 -5.03 -10.25
N GLU A 209 -5.93 -5.42 -9.93
CA GLU A 209 -6.16 -6.60 -9.10
C GLU A 209 -5.91 -7.89 -9.87
N LEU A 210 -6.32 -7.91 -11.13
CA LEU A 210 -6.09 -9.05 -12.02
C LEU A 210 -4.61 -9.17 -12.36
N VAL A 211 -3.93 -8.06 -12.66
CA VAL A 211 -2.48 -8.03 -12.93
C VAL A 211 -1.70 -8.48 -11.68
N SER A 212 -1.99 -7.89 -10.53
CA SER A 212 -1.30 -8.20 -9.27
C SER A 212 -1.53 -9.65 -8.82
N ARG A 213 -2.77 -10.15 -8.95
CA ARG A 213 -3.10 -11.54 -8.61
C ARG A 213 -2.41 -12.53 -9.55
N SER A 214 -2.35 -12.21 -10.84
CA SER A 214 -1.60 -13.02 -11.83
C SER A 214 -0.11 -13.10 -11.48
N CYS A 215 0.51 -11.98 -11.10
CA CYS A 215 1.90 -11.96 -10.59
C CYS A 215 2.06 -12.82 -9.32
N ALA A 216 1.11 -12.71 -8.40
CA ALA A 216 1.14 -13.49 -7.15
C ALA A 216 1.02 -15.00 -7.42
N LEU A 217 0.19 -15.43 -8.37
CA LEU A 217 0.08 -16.83 -8.77
C LEU A 217 1.40 -17.38 -9.30
N ILE A 218 2.13 -16.61 -10.11
CA ILE A 218 3.46 -16.98 -10.60
C ILE A 218 4.43 -17.18 -9.43
N ASN A 219 4.49 -16.21 -8.51
CA ASN A 219 5.38 -16.27 -7.35
C ASN A 219 5.05 -17.45 -6.43
N GLN A 220 3.77 -17.66 -6.08
CA GLN A 220 3.34 -18.78 -5.26
C GLN A 220 3.66 -20.13 -5.89
N LYS A 221 3.54 -20.24 -7.22
CA LYS A 221 3.93 -21.45 -7.95
C LYS A 221 5.44 -21.63 -8.01
N CYS A 222 6.24 -20.58 -7.85
CA CYS A 222 7.71 -20.67 -7.78
C CYS A 222 8.26 -20.68 -6.34
N HIS A 223 7.40 -20.86 -5.33
CA HIS A 223 7.88 -20.91 -3.95
C HIS A 223 8.60 -22.23 -3.67
N VAL A 224 9.82 -22.15 -3.13
CA VAL A 224 10.61 -23.31 -2.68
C VAL A 224 9.98 -23.90 -1.41
N LYS A 225 9.78 -25.22 -1.37
CA LYS A 225 9.25 -25.92 -0.19
C LYS A 225 10.31 -26.85 0.38
N ASN A 226 10.25 -27.12 1.69
CA ASN A 226 11.09 -28.08 2.41
C ASN A 226 12.62 -27.79 2.32
N LYS A 227 12.99 -26.52 2.15
CA LYS A 227 14.39 -26.03 2.17
C LYS A 227 14.46 -24.69 2.90
N ASP A 228 15.66 -24.27 3.34
CA ASP A 228 15.86 -22.96 3.95
C ASP A 228 15.75 -21.83 2.90
N ILE A 229 14.69 -21.04 3.03
CA ILE A 229 14.35 -19.91 2.13
C ILE A 229 15.40 -18.79 2.16
N ARG A 230 16.27 -18.72 3.16
CA ARG A 230 17.32 -17.69 3.25
C ARG A 230 18.52 -18.01 2.38
N LYS A 231 18.72 -19.29 2.06
CA LYS A 231 19.81 -19.77 1.20
C LYS A 231 19.34 -20.02 -0.23
N PHE A 232 18.12 -20.50 -0.40
CA PHE A 232 17.52 -20.75 -1.71
C PHE A 232 16.55 -19.61 -2.07
N LEU A 233 17.11 -18.57 -2.69
CA LEU A 233 16.38 -17.38 -3.15
C LEU A 233 15.89 -17.52 -4.60
N ASP A 234 15.94 -18.73 -5.17
CA ASP A 234 15.51 -19.00 -6.53
C ASP A 234 13.99 -18.78 -6.63
N GLY A 235 13.57 -17.98 -7.61
CA GLY A 235 12.17 -17.55 -7.72
C GLY A 235 11.92 -16.54 -8.82
N ILE A 236 10.66 -16.13 -8.93
CA ILE A 236 10.24 -15.04 -9.82
C ILE A 236 9.56 -13.99 -8.96
N TYR A 237 10.14 -12.79 -8.94
CA TYR A 237 9.72 -11.71 -8.05
C TYR A 237 9.32 -10.49 -8.85
N VAL A 238 8.36 -9.72 -8.34
CA VAL A 238 8.01 -8.42 -8.89
C VAL A 238 9.13 -7.43 -8.55
N SER A 239 9.79 -6.88 -9.56
CA SER A 239 10.84 -5.88 -9.39
C SER A 239 10.27 -4.47 -9.34
N GLU A 240 9.39 -4.15 -10.29
CA GLU A 240 8.86 -2.80 -10.49
C GLU A 240 7.36 -2.86 -10.76
N LYS A 241 6.67 -1.82 -10.27
CA LYS A 241 5.26 -1.57 -10.54
C LYS A 241 5.18 -0.20 -11.20
N GLY A 242 4.69 -0.15 -12.43
CA GLY A 242 4.54 1.08 -13.17
C GLY A 242 3.25 1.11 -13.99
N THR A 243 3.12 2.17 -14.78
CA THR A 243 2.07 2.29 -15.79
C THR A 243 2.61 1.96 -17.17
N ILE A 244 1.73 1.63 -18.11
CA ILE A 244 2.13 1.32 -19.49
C ILE A 244 2.43 2.62 -20.25
N VAL A 245 1.57 3.61 -20.09
CA VAL A 245 1.83 4.97 -20.56
C VAL A 245 2.59 5.68 -19.45
N GLU A 246 3.85 5.99 -19.71
CA GLU A 246 4.66 6.89 -18.91
C GLU A 246 4.32 8.31 -19.41
N GLU A 247 3.75 9.14 -18.55
CA GLU A 247 3.66 10.58 -18.83
C GLU A 247 5.07 11.14 -18.61
N GLU A 248 5.71 11.61 -19.69
CA GLU A 248 6.95 12.40 -19.62
C GLU A 248 6.75 13.72 -18.88
#